data_AF-A0A2V8QDE7-F1
#
_entry.id   AF-A0A2V8QDE7-F1
#
_cell.length_a   1.000
_cell.length_b   1.000
_cell.length_c   1.000
_cell.angle_alpha   90.00
_cell.angle_beta   90.00
_cell.angle_gamma   90.00
#
_symmetry.space_group_name_H-M   'P 1'
#
loop_
_entity.id
_entity.type
_entity.pdbx_description
1 polymer ?
#
loop_
_entity_poly.entity_id
_entity_poly.type
_entity_poly.pdbx_seq_one_letter_code
_entity_poly.pdbx_strand_id
1 'polypeptide(L)'
;MHARIRKIRIRLRWNRLQFHRFRNDERGIQLVEAAIVLPIFLLLFGATAEFGRFFYEYTTLAKAARVGTRYLITAQVKTSEDAIAKNIVVYGNPTGTGSPLLTGLSTSNIVITRTGGTSVLPQLIKVEVTGYKHEPIFDLGLLTKTPGLSLNVDVKPSVTMRYLLTQPPPIE
;
A
#
# COMPACT_ATOMS: atom_id res chain seq x y z
N MET A 1 -79.32 29.52 3.25
CA MET A 1 -77.92 30.03 3.19
C MET A 1 -76.90 29.31 4.10
N HIS A 2 -77.20 28.16 4.73
CA HIS A 2 -76.31 27.60 5.79
C HIS A 2 -75.44 26.38 5.42
N ALA A 3 -75.57 25.79 4.23
CA ALA A 3 -74.86 24.54 3.88
C ALA A 3 -73.41 24.72 3.40
N ARG A 4 -73.04 25.91 2.88
CA ARG A 4 -71.72 26.15 2.27
C ARG A 4 -70.58 26.32 3.27
N ILE A 5 -70.88 26.66 4.52
CA ILE A 5 -69.87 26.97 5.55
C ILE A 5 -69.26 25.71 6.18
N ARG A 6 -69.97 24.56 6.19
CA ARG A 6 -69.45 23.30 6.76
C ARG A 6 -68.30 22.68 5.95
N LYS A 7 -68.28 22.85 4.62
CA LYS A 7 -67.25 22.22 3.76
C LYS A 7 -65.86 22.83 3.92
N ILE A 8 -65.77 24.12 4.27
CA ILE A 8 -64.49 24.83 4.40
C ILE A 8 -63.72 24.39 5.66
N ARG A 9 -64.44 24.11 6.76
CA ARG A 9 -63.82 23.70 8.03
C ARG A 9 -63.22 22.29 7.99
N ILE A 10 -63.65 21.44 7.05
CA ILE A 10 -63.18 20.05 6.93
C ILE A 10 -61.88 19.97 6.09
N ARG A 11 -61.69 20.85 5.10
CA ARG A 11 -60.44 20.88 4.30
C ARG A 11 -59.22 21.34 5.08
N LEU A 12 -59.37 22.33 5.96
CA LEU A 12 -58.23 22.87 6.74
C LEU A 12 -57.73 21.89 7.82
N ARG A 13 -58.54 20.89 8.18
CA ARG A 13 -58.20 19.88 9.19
C ARG A 13 -57.39 18.72 8.61
N TRP A 14 -57.44 18.51 7.30
CA TRP A 14 -56.68 17.46 6.61
C TRP A 14 -55.23 17.89 6.30
N ASN A 15 -54.97 19.16 5.96
CA ASN A 15 -53.60 19.64 5.72
C ASN A 15 -52.72 19.65 6.99
N ARG A 16 -53.30 19.81 8.19
CA ARG A 16 -52.53 19.77 9.45
C ARG A 16 -52.17 18.35 9.91
N LEU A 17 -52.87 17.33 9.44
CA LEU A 17 -52.60 15.92 9.79
C LEU A 17 -51.54 15.27 8.90
N GLN A 18 -51.33 15.76 7.67
CA GLN A 18 -50.29 15.23 6.78
C GLN A 18 -48.87 15.63 7.22
N PHE A 19 -48.67 16.86 7.71
CA PHE A 19 -47.35 17.31 8.18
C PHE A 19 -46.89 16.71 9.51
N HIS A 20 -47.82 16.27 10.37
CA HIS A 20 -47.45 15.60 11.63
C HIS A 20 -46.94 14.16 11.41
N ARG A 21 -47.41 13.47 10.35
CA ARG A 21 -46.94 12.11 10.03
C ARG A 21 -45.49 12.08 9.53
N PHE A 22 -45.02 13.16 8.90
CA PHE A 22 -43.63 13.27 8.43
C PHE A 22 -42.64 13.56 9.57
N ARG A 23 -43.09 14.21 10.67
CA ARG A 23 -42.24 14.49 11.85
C ARG A 23 -42.08 13.30 12.80
N ASN A 24 -42.96 12.31 12.72
CA ASN A 24 -42.93 11.07 13.51
C ASN A 24 -42.46 9.85 12.69
N ASP A 25 -41.90 10.06 11.48
CA ASP A 25 -41.40 8.96 10.67
C ASP A 25 -39.96 8.62 11.08
N GLU A 26 -39.81 7.71 12.04
CA GLU A 26 -38.52 7.22 12.56
C GLU A 26 -37.62 6.62 11.45
N ARG A 27 -38.21 6.22 10.31
CA ARG A 27 -37.50 5.67 9.16
C ARG A 27 -36.57 6.68 8.49
N GLY A 28 -36.90 7.97 8.53
CA GLY A 28 -36.05 9.02 7.96
C GLY A 28 -34.81 9.32 8.82
N ILE A 29 -34.94 9.16 10.14
CA ILE A 29 -33.86 9.40 11.10
C ILE A 29 -32.77 8.35 10.97
N GLN A 30 -33.13 7.08 10.75
CA GLN A 30 -32.18 5.98 10.54
C GLN A 30 -31.27 6.20 9.33
N LEU A 31 -31.80 6.76 8.23
CA LEU A 31 -31.00 7.11 7.05
C LEU A 31 -30.00 8.24 7.35
N VAL A 32 -30.37 9.20 8.19
CA VAL A 32 -29.49 10.31 8.58
C VAL A 32 -28.36 9.81 9.49
N GLU A 33 -28.67 8.93 10.46
CA GLU A 33 -27.66 8.31 11.31
C GLU A 33 -26.65 7.50 10.49
N ALA A 34 -27.15 6.67 9.55
CA ALA A 34 -26.30 5.91 8.65
C ALA A 34 -25.44 6.83 7.76
N ALA A 35 -25.99 7.94 7.26
CA ALA A 35 -25.24 8.89 6.43
C ALA A 35 -24.08 9.57 7.17
N ILE A 36 -24.17 9.73 8.50
CA ILE A 36 -23.10 10.30 9.33
C ILE A 36 -22.05 9.23 9.68
N VAL A 37 -22.47 7.99 9.96
CA VAL A 37 -21.55 6.90 10.34
C VAL A 37 -20.79 6.36 9.13
N LEU A 38 -21.44 6.24 7.98
CA LEU A 38 -20.88 5.69 6.75
C LEU A 38 -19.54 6.30 6.33
N PRO A 39 -19.33 7.64 6.28
CA PRO A 39 -18.05 8.21 5.87
C PRO A 39 -16.90 7.82 6.81
N ILE A 40 -17.16 7.75 8.12
CA ILE A 40 -16.15 7.32 9.10
C ILE A 40 -15.82 5.83 8.88
N PHE A 41 -16.85 5.01 8.66
CA PHE A 41 -16.68 3.58 8.40
C PHE A 41 -15.89 3.31 7.11
N LEU A 42 -16.19 4.04 6.03
CA LEU A 42 -15.46 3.96 4.76
C LEU A 42 -14.00 4.40 4.91
N LEU A 43 -13.72 5.44 5.71
CA LEU A 43 -12.35 5.87 5.98
C LEU A 43 -11.57 4.77 6.72
N LEU A 44 -12.16 4.17 7.76
CA LEU A 44 -11.53 3.08 8.51
C LEU A 44 -11.30 1.84 7.63
N PHE A 45 -12.27 1.49 6.79
CA PHE A 45 -12.16 0.39 5.84
C PHE A 45 -11.05 0.65 4.80
N GLY A 46 -11.01 1.85 4.21
CA GLY A 46 -9.96 2.25 3.28
C GLY A 46 -8.58 2.23 3.92
N ALA A 47 -8.43 2.82 5.10
CA ALA A 47 -7.16 2.85 5.82
C ALA A 47 -6.64 1.45 6.16
N THR A 48 -7.51 0.55 6.62
CA THR A 48 -7.11 -0.84 6.94
C THR A 48 -6.75 -1.64 5.68
N ALA A 49 -7.51 -1.48 4.59
CA ALA A 49 -7.21 -2.12 3.31
C ALA A 49 -5.88 -1.64 2.72
N GLU A 50 -5.65 -0.32 2.68
CA GLU A 50 -4.39 0.27 2.18
C GLU A 50 -3.20 -0.16 3.04
N PHE A 51 -3.35 -0.14 4.37
CA PHE A 51 -2.29 -0.62 5.26
C PHE A 51 -1.94 -2.10 5.01
N GLY A 52 -2.95 -2.96 4.81
CA GLY A 52 -2.74 -4.37 4.48
C GLY A 52 -1.97 -4.55 3.17
N ARG A 53 -2.30 -3.76 2.15
CA ARG A 53 -1.61 -3.79 0.86
C ARG A 53 -0.16 -3.27 0.96
N PHE A 54 0.05 -2.14 1.63
CA PHE A 54 1.40 -1.63 1.91
C PHE A 54 2.25 -2.67 2.66
N PHE A 55 1.68 -3.32 3.68
CA PHE A 55 2.37 -4.36 4.44
C PHE A 55 2.72 -5.58 3.59
N TYR A 56 1.83 -5.99 2.68
CA TYR A 56 2.10 -7.04 1.71
C TYR A 56 3.29 -6.68 0.80
N GLU A 57 3.33 -5.46 0.26
CA GLU A 57 4.43 -4.97 -0.58
C GLU A 57 5.75 -4.93 0.19
N TYR A 58 5.75 -4.35 1.40
CA TYR A 58 6.94 -4.27 2.24
C TYR A 58 7.50 -5.65 2.58
N THR A 59 6.65 -6.59 3.01
CA THR A 59 7.10 -7.93 3.40
C THR A 59 7.56 -8.75 2.19
N THR A 60 6.94 -8.58 1.02
CA THR A 60 7.38 -9.21 -0.23
C THR A 60 8.77 -8.73 -0.63
N LEU A 61 8.99 -7.41 -0.65
CA LEU A 61 10.31 -6.82 -0.94
C LEU A 61 11.36 -7.22 0.10
N ALA A 62 11.03 -7.22 1.40
CA ALA A 62 11.95 -7.64 2.45
C ALA A 62 12.36 -9.12 2.33
N LYS A 63 11.42 -10.01 1.96
CA LYS A 63 11.73 -11.42 1.69
C LYS A 63 12.60 -11.56 0.45
N ALA A 64 12.27 -10.88 -0.65
CA ALA A 64 13.04 -10.90 -1.88
C ALA A 64 14.47 -10.39 -1.67
N ALA A 65 14.64 -9.24 -1.02
CA ALA A 65 15.94 -8.68 -0.64
C ALA A 65 16.76 -9.66 0.22
N ARG A 66 16.11 -10.37 1.16
CA ARG A 66 16.77 -11.41 1.96
C ARG A 66 17.27 -12.57 1.11
N VAL A 67 16.49 -13.05 0.14
CA VAL A 67 16.91 -14.13 -0.77
C VAL A 67 18.07 -13.67 -1.65
N GLY A 68 18.00 -12.47 -2.23
CA GLY A 68 19.09 -11.88 -3.01
C GLY A 68 20.37 -11.69 -2.18
N THR A 69 20.24 -11.25 -0.93
CA THR A 69 21.40 -11.12 -0.02
C THR A 69 22.01 -12.50 0.29
N ARG A 70 21.17 -13.52 0.55
CA ARG A 70 21.64 -14.91 0.80
C ARG A 70 22.40 -15.49 -0.38
N TYR A 71 21.99 -15.16 -1.60
CA TYR A 71 22.74 -15.53 -2.80
C TYR A 71 24.12 -14.86 -2.81
N LEU A 72 24.16 -13.54 -2.60
CA LEU A 72 25.39 -12.75 -2.67
C LEU A 72 26.43 -13.11 -1.63
N ILE A 73 26.03 -13.53 -0.42
CA ILE A 73 27.01 -13.88 0.63
C ILE A 73 27.87 -15.10 0.30
N THR A 74 27.42 -15.94 -0.64
CA THR A 74 28.15 -17.11 -1.14
C THR A 74 28.64 -16.94 -2.57
N ALA A 75 28.34 -15.81 -3.23
CA ALA A 75 28.77 -15.53 -4.59
C ALA A 75 30.09 -14.74 -4.60
N GLN A 76 30.86 -14.87 -5.68
CA GLN A 76 32.04 -14.02 -5.88
C GLN A 76 31.61 -12.55 -6.09
N VAL A 77 32.45 -11.60 -5.69
CA VAL A 77 32.18 -10.19 -5.96
C VAL A 77 32.44 -9.89 -7.44
N LYS A 78 31.39 -10.06 -8.25
CA LYS A 78 31.39 -9.83 -9.70
C LYS A 78 30.10 -9.14 -10.13
N THR A 79 30.16 -8.35 -11.19
CA THR A 79 29.00 -7.65 -11.76
C THR A 79 27.94 -8.62 -12.30
N SER A 80 28.34 -9.79 -12.79
CA SER A 80 27.42 -10.86 -13.20
C SER A 80 26.58 -11.40 -12.03
N GLU A 81 27.22 -11.60 -10.88
CA GLU A 81 26.55 -12.07 -9.66
C GLU A 81 25.60 -11.02 -9.10
N ASP A 82 25.97 -9.74 -9.20
CA ASP A 82 25.09 -8.63 -8.84
C ASP A 82 23.85 -8.58 -9.75
N ALA A 83 24.02 -8.81 -11.06
CA ALA A 83 22.89 -8.88 -11.98
C ALA A 83 21.95 -10.05 -11.65
N ILE A 84 22.50 -11.23 -11.34
CA ILE A 84 21.72 -12.40 -10.92
C ILE A 84 20.98 -12.11 -9.61
N ALA A 85 21.64 -11.52 -8.63
CA ALA A 85 21.01 -11.15 -7.36
C ALA A 85 19.87 -10.15 -7.55
N LYS A 86 20.06 -9.13 -8.40
CA LYS A 86 18.99 -8.17 -8.75
C LYS A 86 17.82 -8.88 -9.43
N ASN A 87 18.09 -9.83 -10.33
CA ASN A 87 17.03 -10.63 -10.97
C ASN A 87 16.24 -11.47 -9.95
N ILE A 88 16.94 -12.10 -9.00
CA ILE A 88 16.30 -12.87 -7.92
C ILE A 88 15.39 -11.97 -7.08
N VAL A 89 15.81 -10.75 -6.75
CA VAL A 89 15.01 -9.81 -5.95
C VAL A 89 13.79 -9.30 -6.72
N VAL A 90 13.92 -9.04 -8.03
CA VAL A 90 12.84 -8.43 -8.83
C VAL A 90 11.87 -9.47 -9.38
N TYR A 91 12.36 -10.62 -9.86
CA TYR A 91 11.57 -11.61 -10.59
C TYR A 91 11.45 -12.95 -9.86
N GLY A 92 12.13 -13.12 -8.71
CA GLY A 92 12.14 -14.39 -7.98
C GLY A 92 12.95 -15.52 -8.65
N ASN A 93 13.71 -15.22 -9.71
CA ASN A 93 14.52 -16.19 -10.45
C ASN A 93 15.84 -15.58 -10.96
N PRO A 94 16.91 -16.37 -11.13
CA PRO A 94 18.21 -15.85 -11.55
C PRO A 94 18.24 -15.35 -12.99
N THR A 95 17.36 -15.87 -13.86
CA THR A 95 17.31 -15.53 -15.28
C THR A 95 16.65 -14.17 -15.57
N GLY A 96 15.96 -13.57 -14.61
CA GLY A 96 15.27 -12.29 -14.78
C GLY A 96 14.07 -12.36 -15.74
N THR A 97 13.42 -13.52 -15.82
CA THR A 97 12.31 -13.76 -16.74
C THR A 97 10.96 -13.66 -16.02
N GLY A 98 9.89 -13.41 -16.79
CA GLY A 98 8.52 -13.28 -16.27
C GLY A 98 8.19 -11.86 -15.78
N SER A 99 7.06 -11.75 -15.09
CA SER A 99 6.63 -10.48 -14.49
C SER A 99 7.37 -10.22 -13.17
N PRO A 100 7.71 -8.96 -12.85
CA PRO A 100 8.24 -8.60 -11.54
C PRO A 100 7.31 -9.04 -10.39
N LEU A 101 7.88 -9.31 -9.22
CA LEU A 101 7.13 -9.71 -8.01
C LEU A 101 6.10 -8.67 -7.59
N LEU A 102 6.36 -7.39 -7.87
CA LEU A 102 5.45 -6.27 -7.65
C LEU A 102 5.43 -5.37 -8.87
N THR A 103 4.26 -4.84 -9.21
CA THR A 103 4.10 -3.86 -10.29
C THR A 103 4.97 -2.63 -10.02
N GLY A 104 5.68 -2.14 -11.03
CA GLY A 104 6.59 -0.98 -10.91
C GLY A 104 7.96 -1.32 -10.31
N LEU A 105 8.20 -2.56 -9.86
CA LEU A 105 9.51 -3.00 -9.39
C LEU A 105 10.43 -3.33 -10.58
N SER A 106 11.67 -2.86 -10.51
CA SER A 106 12.70 -3.09 -11.51
C SER A 106 14.08 -3.26 -10.88
N THR A 107 15.07 -3.71 -11.66
CA THR A 107 16.44 -3.93 -11.18
C THR A 107 17.17 -2.65 -10.81
N SER A 108 16.70 -1.48 -11.28
CA SER A 108 17.23 -0.17 -10.88
C SER A 108 16.85 0.21 -9.45
N ASN A 109 15.77 -0.37 -8.93
CA ASN A 109 15.36 -0.16 -7.54
C ASN A 109 16.30 -0.86 -6.54
N ILE A 110 17.14 -1.78 -6.99
CA ILE A 110 17.95 -2.61 -6.11
C ILE A 110 19.38 -2.06 -6.02
N VAL A 111 19.75 -1.68 -4.80
CA VAL A 111 21.08 -1.18 -4.45
C VAL A 111 21.80 -2.24 -3.63
N ILE A 112 22.97 -2.66 -4.10
CA ILE A 112 23.85 -3.61 -3.41
C ILE A 112 25.02 -2.81 -2.87
N THR A 113 25.24 -2.87 -1.55
CA THR A 113 26.37 -2.21 -0.88
C THR A 113 27.19 -3.26 -0.14
N ARG A 114 28.51 -3.10 -0.20
CA ARG A 114 29.49 -3.98 0.44
C ARG A 114 30.30 -3.14 1.42
N THR A 115 30.44 -3.60 2.66
CA THR A 115 31.08 -2.82 3.73
C THR A 115 32.07 -3.67 4.51
N GLY A 116 33.22 -3.08 4.85
CA GLY A 116 34.34 -3.73 5.54
C GLY A 116 35.10 -4.70 4.64
N GLY A 117 36.31 -5.10 5.06
CA GLY A 117 37.16 -6.01 4.28
C GLY A 117 37.82 -5.35 3.07
N THR A 118 38.01 -6.12 2.00
CA THR A 118 38.56 -5.64 0.72
C THR A 118 37.49 -5.61 -0.37
N SER A 119 37.77 -4.96 -1.50
CA SER A 119 36.83 -4.90 -2.64
C SER A 119 36.42 -6.27 -3.18
N VAL A 120 37.23 -7.31 -2.96
CA VAL A 120 36.98 -8.68 -3.44
C VAL A 120 36.45 -9.58 -2.32
N LEU A 121 36.79 -9.30 -1.06
CA LEU A 121 36.35 -10.05 0.13
C LEU A 121 35.75 -9.08 1.17
N PRO A 122 34.49 -8.64 0.95
CA PRO A 122 33.81 -7.76 1.88
C PRO A 122 33.44 -8.50 3.17
N GLN A 123 33.21 -7.77 4.26
CA GLN A 123 32.74 -8.38 5.51
C GLN A 123 31.21 -8.51 5.56
N LEU A 124 30.52 -7.49 5.07
CA LEU A 124 29.06 -7.38 5.06
C LEU A 124 28.56 -7.06 3.67
N ILE A 125 27.43 -7.69 3.29
CA ILE A 125 26.67 -7.35 2.10
C ILE A 125 25.29 -6.87 2.54
N LYS A 126 24.88 -5.69 2.05
CA LYS A 126 23.55 -5.12 2.23
C LYS A 126 22.86 -5.00 0.89
N VAL A 127 21.66 -5.56 0.78
CA VAL A 127 20.74 -5.35 -0.34
C VAL A 127 19.61 -4.45 0.15
N GLU A 128 19.39 -3.36 -0.55
CA GLU A 128 18.40 -2.34 -0.23
C GLU A 128 17.51 -2.05 -1.44
N VAL A 129 16.21 -1.96 -1.21
CA VAL A 129 15.25 -1.51 -2.22
C VAL A 129 15.05 -0.01 -2.07
N THR A 130 15.18 0.72 -3.18
CA THR A 130 15.09 2.18 -3.25
C THR A 130 14.22 2.61 -4.44
N GLY A 131 13.56 3.77 -4.32
CA GLY A 131 12.75 4.33 -5.41
C GLY A 131 11.48 3.54 -5.76
N TYR A 132 11.12 2.50 -4.99
CA TYR A 132 9.81 1.85 -5.08
C TYR A 132 8.82 2.59 -4.19
N LYS A 133 7.67 2.97 -4.76
CA LYS A 133 6.63 3.72 -4.08
C LYS A 133 5.35 2.90 -4.01
N HIS A 134 4.70 2.95 -2.85
CA HIS A 134 3.36 2.41 -2.71
C HIS A 134 2.38 3.29 -3.52
N GLU A 135 1.56 2.66 -4.35
CA GLU A 135 0.53 3.36 -5.13
C GLU A 135 -0.85 3.07 -4.52
N PRO A 136 -1.36 3.93 -3.61
CA PRO A 136 -2.64 3.69 -2.95
C PRO A 136 -3.80 3.70 -3.96
N ILE A 137 -4.81 2.85 -3.75
CA ILE A 137 -6.07 2.91 -4.50
C ILE A 137 -6.92 4.07 -3.97
N PHE A 138 -6.88 4.29 -2.65
CA PHE A 138 -7.56 5.37 -1.94
C PHE A 138 -6.55 6.42 -1.46
N ASP A 139 -6.15 7.33 -2.35
CA ASP A 139 -5.29 8.45 -1.97
C ASP A 139 -6.12 9.66 -1.48
N LEU A 140 -6.24 9.79 -0.17
CA LEU A 140 -6.89 10.95 0.45
C LEU A 140 -6.15 12.24 0.14
N GLY A 141 -4.82 12.23 0.07
CA GLY A 141 -4.03 13.41 -0.25
C GLY A 141 -4.30 13.95 -1.65
N LEU A 142 -4.53 13.06 -2.63
CA LEU A 142 -5.00 13.45 -3.96
C LEU A 142 -6.44 13.98 -3.93
N LEU A 143 -7.33 13.33 -3.16
CA LEU A 143 -8.74 13.72 -3.05
C LEU A 143 -8.93 15.09 -2.39
N THR A 144 -8.23 15.36 -1.29
CA THR A 144 -8.33 16.61 -0.52
C THR A 144 -7.31 17.65 -0.94
N LYS A 145 -6.44 17.35 -1.93
CA LYS A 145 -5.33 18.20 -2.38
C LYS A 145 -4.37 18.58 -1.25
N THR A 146 -4.21 17.72 -0.25
CA THR A 146 -3.29 17.91 0.87
C THR A 146 -2.21 16.83 0.83
N PRO A 147 -0.99 17.14 0.35
CA PRO A 147 0.05 16.14 0.11
C PRO A 147 0.43 15.31 1.33
N GLY A 148 0.36 15.87 2.55
CA GLY A 148 0.70 15.18 3.79
C GLY A 148 -0.26 14.04 4.18
N LEU A 149 -1.42 13.92 3.52
CA LEU A 149 -2.36 12.81 3.69
C LEU A 149 -2.21 11.72 2.63
N SER A 150 -1.30 11.88 1.66
CA SER A 150 -1.08 10.86 0.65
C SER A 150 -0.34 9.67 1.24
N LEU A 151 -0.82 8.47 0.90
CA LEU A 151 -0.18 7.21 1.23
C LEU A 151 0.84 6.78 0.16
N ASN A 152 1.15 7.65 -0.80
CA ASN A 152 2.21 7.43 -1.78
C ASN A 152 3.60 7.63 -1.13
N VAL A 153 4.00 6.62 -0.36
CA VAL A 153 5.23 6.62 0.43
C VAL A 153 6.23 5.61 -0.11
N ASP A 154 7.52 5.90 0.09
CA ASP A 154 8.59 5.01 -0.35
C ASP A 154 8.63 3.73 0.50
N VAL A 155 8.71 2.57 -0.15
CA VAL A 155 8.90 1.27 0.50
C VAL A 155 10.38 0.89 0.40
N LYS A 156 11.11 0.99 1.52
CA LYS A 156 12.58 0.86 1.55
C LYS A 156 13.10 -0.24 2.49
N PRO A 157 12.72 -1.51 2.32
CA PRO A 157 13.31 -2.59 3.11
C PRO A 157 14.78 -2.79 2.73
N SER A 158 15.60 -3.11 3.73
CA SER A 158 16.99 -3.50 3.53
C SER A 158 17.35 -4.71 4.38
N VAL A 159 18.30 -5.51 3.88
CA VAL A 159 18.80 -6.70 4.56
C VAL A 159 20.31 -6.71 4.48
N THR A 160 20.97 -6.92 5.62
CA THR A 160 22.43 -7.02 5.72
C THR A 160 22.82 -8.39 6.27
N MET A 161 23.81 -9.04 5.66
CA MET A 161 24.34 -10.33 6.09
C MET A 161 25.86 -10.37 6.00
N ARG A 162 26.47 -11.29 6.76
CA ARG A 162 27.92 -11.53 6.72
C ARG A 162 28.30 -12.28 5.44
N TYR A 163 29.36 -11.83 4.77
CA TYR A 163 29.93 -12.53 3.62
C TYR A 163 30.59 -13.84 4.05
N LEU A 164 30.36 -14.92 3.30
CA LEU A 164 30.75 -16.28 3.67
C LEU A 164 31.64 -16.98 2.65
N LEU A 165 31.93 -16.38 1.50
CA LEU A 165 32.76 -17.05 0.50
C LEU A 165 34.21 -17.16 1.00
N THR A 166 34.67 -18.39 1.20
CA THR A 166 36.04 -18.71 1.67
C THR A 166 36.96 -19.21 0.56
N GLN A 167 36.49 -19.23 -0.69
CA GLN A 167 37.29 -19.68 -1.83
C GLN A 167 38.35 -18.62 -2.17
N PRO A 168 39.61 -19.01 -2.45
CA PRO A 168 40.64 -18.05 -2.83
C PRO A 168 40.21 -17.29 -4.11
N PRO A 169 40.49 -15.98 -4.19
CA PRO A 169 40.15 -15.19 -5.37
C PRO A 169 40.82 -15.80 -6.62
N PRO A 170 40.12 -15.89 -7.76
CA PRO A 170 40.74 -16.34 -8.99
C PRO A 170 41.94 -15.44 -9.31
N ILE A 171 43.07 -16.09 -9.58
CA ILE A 171 44.29 -15.43 -10.05
C ILE A 171 43.98 -14.92 -11.46
N GLU A 172 44.00 -13.61 -11.67
CA GLU A 172 44.04 -13.03 -13.01
C GLU A 172 45.41 -13.29 -13.66
#